data_AF-A0A374W7Q0-F1
#
_entry.id   AF-A0A374W7Q0-F1
#
_cell.length_a   1.000
_cell.length_b   1.000
_cell.length_c   1.000
_cell.angle_alpha   90.00
_cell.angle_beta   90.00
_cell.angle_gamma   90.00
#
_symmetry.space_group_name_H-M   'P 1'
#
loop_
_entity.id
_entity.type
_entity.pdbx_description
1 polymer ?
#
loop_
_entity_poly.entity_id
_entity_poly.type
_entity_poly.pdbx_seq_one_letter_code
_entity_poly.pdbx_strand_id
1 'polypeptide(L)'
;MNITEVNNNEYTHPAAERLWQMLKDRQVKDLFFFHHCRVGMYTLEFYCPAVYLAVELYNETDSSDIPDAEREEYLEDCYGIRIIRFGRQEVLDEPSHVQNEIVRQVEGRMFCEEEPKPHS
;
A
#
# COMPACT_ATOMS: atom_id res chain seq x y z
N MET A 1 -1.86 12.55 -12.38
CA MET A 1 -1.46 12.37 -10.97
C MET A 1 0.05 12.47 -10.89
N ASN A 2 0.60 13.38 -10.08
CA ASN A 2 2.06 13.45 -9.87
C ASN A 2 2.43 12.42 -8.82
N ILE A 3 3.01 11.30 -9.29
CA ILE A 3 3.54 10.23 -8.47
C ILE A 3 5.05 10.43 -8.45
N THR A 4 5.61 10.61 -7.26
CA THR A 4 7.07 10.68 -7.09
C THR A 4 7.50 9.56 -6.17
N GLU A 5 8.31 8.63 -6.67
CA GLU A 5 9.02 7.68 -5.84
C GLU A 5 10.08 8.42 -5.04
N VAL A 6 10.00 8.35 -3.72
CA VAL A 6 11.04 8.87 -2.84
C VAL A 6 11.98 7.69 -2.57
N ASN A 7 13.03 7.58 -3.39
CA ASN A 7 14.05 6.54 -3.24
C ASN A 7 14.84 6.74 -1.95
N ASN A 8 14.28 6.27 -0.83
CA ASN A 8 14.96 6.15 0.44
C ASN A 8 15.12 4.66 0.72
N ASN A 9 16.34 4.15 0.55
CA ASN A 9 16.67 2.73 0.70
C ASN A 9 16.77 2.29 2.18
N GLU A 10 16.29 3.13 3.09
CA GLU A 10 16.32 2.94 4.53
C GLU A 10 14.91 2.54 5.01
N TYR A 11 14.77 1.26 5.39
CA TYR A 11 13.55 0.78 6.05
C TYR A 11 13.64 1.15 7.53
N THR A 12 12.61 1.83 8.03
CA THR A 12 12.59 2.25 9.44
C THR A 12 12.30 1.08 10.39
N HIS A 13 11.87 -0.09 9.88
CA HIS A 13 11.49 -1.26 10.69
C HIS A 13 11.69 -2.60 9.95
N PRO A 14 12.06 -3.71 10.63
CA PRO A 14 12.20 -5.04 10.01
C PRO A 14 10.95 -5.55 9.28
N ALA A 15 9.76 -5.19 9.77
CA ALA A 15 8.50 -5.51 9.10
C ALA A 15 8.39 -4.84 7.72
N ALA A 16 8.88 -3.59 7.57
CA ALA A 16 8.88 -2.88 6.29
C ALA A 16 9.83 -3.53 5.29
N GLU A 17 11.02 -3.92 5.74
CA GLU A 17 11.95 -4.68 4.91
C GLU A 17 11.35 -6.02 4.48
N ARG A 18 10.74 -6.76 5.42
CA ARG A 18 10.11 -8.05 5.15
C ARG A 18 8.98 -7.93 4.13
N LEU A 19 8.12 -6.91 4.30
CA LEU A 19 7.03 -6.61 3.38
C LEU A 19 7.56 -6.21 2.00
N TRP A 20 8.59 -5.37 1.93
CA TRP A 20 9.22 -5.03 0.66
C TRP A 20 9.77 -6.25 -0.07
N GLN A 21 10.44 -7.18 0.63
CA GLN A 21 10.93 -8.41 0.00
C GLN A 21 9.80 -9.24 -0.63
N MET A 22 8.55 -9.14 -0.14
CA MET A 22 7.39 -9.82 -0.74
C MET A 22 6.85 -9.09 -1.98
N LEU A 23 7.00 -7.77 -2.03
CA LEU A 23 6.39 -6.90 -3.05
C LEU A 23 7.32 -6.63 -4.24
N LYS A 24 8.62 -6.52 -3.98
CA LYS A 24 9.62 -6.16 -4.98
C LYS A 24 9.76 -7.19 -6.08
N ASP A 25 10.44 -6.81 -7.16
CA ASP A 25 10.82 -7.70 -8.26
C ASP A 25 9.61 -8.44 -8.87
N ARG A 26 8.44 -7.79 -8.87
CA ARG A 26 7.20 -8.28 -9.47
C ARG A 26 6.66 -9.60 -8.90
N GLN A 27 6.98 -9.88 -7.64
CA GLN A 27 6.56 -11.13 -6.98
C GLN A 27 5.04 -11.24 -6.78
N VAL A 28 4.30 -10.13 -6.81
CA VAL A 28 2.84 -10.12 -6.73
C VAL A 28 2.24 -9.90 -8.12
N LYS A 29 1.78 -10.99 -8.73
CA LYS A 29 1.04 -10.98 -10.01
C LYS A 29 1.73 -10.20 -11.14
N ASP A 30 3.06 -10.26 -11.18
CA ASP A 30 3.92 -9.55 -12.14
C ASP A 30 3.84 -8.01 -12.07
N LEU A 31 3.26 -7.45 -11.00
CA LEU A 31 3.07 -6.01 -10.83
C LEU A 31 4.22 -5.34 -10.09
N PHE A 32 4.48 -4.08 -10.42
CA PHE A 32 5.43 -3.25 -9.70
C PHE A 32 4.79 -2.56 -8.50
N PHE A 33 5.55 -2.51 -7.41
CA PHE A 33 5.29 -1.67 -6.25
C PHE A 33 6.42 -0.67 -6.11
N PHE A 34 6.08 0.57 -5.78
CA PHE A 34 7.01 1.60 -5.36
C PHE A 34 7.10 1.61 -3.84
N HIS A 35 8.31 1.81 -3.32
CA HIS A 35 8.53 2.08 -1.90
C HIS A 35 8.55 3.60 -1.66
N HIS A 36 7.93 4.05 -0.57
CA HIS A 36 7.81 5.46 -0.18
C HIS A 36 7.33 6.36 -1.33
N CYS A 37 6.09 6.16 -1.73
CA CYS A 37 5.48 6.88 -2.84
C CYS A 37 4.76 8.14 -2.36
N ARG A 38 5.04 9.30 -2.98
CA ARG A 38 4.28 10.53 -2.73
C ARG A 38 3.12 10.68 -3.71
N VAL A 39 1.94 10.92 -3.16
CA VAL A 39 0.68 11.18 -3.86
C VAL A 39 0.07 12.46 -3.30
N GLY A 40 0.17 13.56 -4.05
CA GLY A 40 -0.24 14.87 -3.56
C GLY A 40 0.54 15.24 -2.29
N MET A 41 -0.17 15.45 -1.17
CA MET A 41 0.45 15.74 0.13
C MET A 41 0.74 14.49 0.98
N TYR A 42 0.27 13.32 0.56
CA TYR A 42 0.41 12.08 1.31
C TYR A 42 1.61 11.25 0.85
N THR A 43 2.19 10.52 1.80
CA THR A 43 3.17 9.47 1.54
C THR A 43 2.48 8.13 1.79
N LEU A 44 2.70 7.18 0.88
CA LEU A 44 2.29 5.78 0.97
C LEU A 44 3.55 4.94 1.15
N GLU A 45 3.55 3.97 2.06
CA GLU A 45 4.73 3.12 2.29
C GLU A 45 5.04 2.25 1.08
N PHE A 46 4.05 1.51 0.59
CA PHE A 46 4.16 0.74 -0.65
C PHE A 46 2.97 1.01 -1.56
N TYR A 47 3.19 1.20 -2.85
CA TYR A 47 2.12 1.55 -3.78
C TYR A 47 2.27 0.86 -5.14
N CYS A 48 1.21 0.17 -5.57
CA CYS A 48 1.07 -0.38 -6.90
C CYS A 48 0.13 0.49 -7.76
N PRO A 49 0.66 1.23 -8.75
CA PRO A 49 -0.15 2.11 -9.60
C PRO A 49 -1.09 1.33 -10.53
N ALA A 50 -0.75 0.09 -10.89
CA ALA A 50 -1.52 -0.69 -11.87
C ALA A 50 -2.91 -1.08 -11.35
N VAL A 51 -3.06 -1.21 -10.04
CA VAL A 51 -4.33 -1.55 -9.37
C VAL A 51 -4.69 -0.53 -8.28
N TYR A 52 -4.04 0.64 -8.29
CA TYR A 52 -4.21 1.73 -7.33
C TYR A 52 -4.12 1.31 -5.86
N LEU A 53 -3.31 0.30 -5.51
CA LEU A 53 -3.25 -0.30 -4.17
C LEU A 53 -2.06 0.17 -3.36
N ALA A 54 -2.35 0.76 -2.20
CA ALA A 54 -1.35 1.05 -1.19
C ALA A 54 -1.34 -0.05 -0.12
N VAL A 55 -0.15 -0.41 0.35
CA VAL A 55 0.06 -1.34 1.47
C VAL A 55 0.87 -0.61 2.53
N GLU A 56 0.35 -0.56 3.75
CA GLU A 56 0.95 0.15 4.89
C GLU A 56 1.08 -0.76 6.11
N LEU A 57 1.98 -0.39 7.01
CA LEU A 57 2.24 -1.00 8.30
C LEU A 57 1.74 -0.07 9.40
N TYR A 58 1.02 -0.64 10.35
CA TYR A 58 0.64 0.08 11.55
C TYR A 58 1.22 -0.60 12.80
N ASN A 59 1.46 0.19 13.82
CA ASN A 59 1.82 -0.29 15.14
C ASN A 59 0.56 -0.58 15.96
N GLU A 60 0.28 -1.86 16.19
CA GLU A 60 -0.86 -2.32 17.00
C GLU A 60 -0.85 -1.76 18.43
N THR A 61 0.33 -1.40 18.95
CA THR A 61 0.49 -0.87 20.32
C THR A 61 0.47 0.65 20.41
N ASP A 62 0.41 1.36 19.28
CA ASP A 62 0.46 2.82 19.24
C ASP A 62 -0.85 3.38 18.70
N SER A 63 -1.62 3.97 19.61
CA SER A 63 -2.89 4.63 19.26
C SER A 63 -2.69 5.90 18.41
N SER A 64 -1.46 6.33 18.13
CA SER A 64 -1.21 7.40 17.16
C SER A 64 -1.24 6.90 15.70
N ASP A 65 -1.23 5.59 15.48
CA ASP A 65 -1.37 4.93 14.17
C ASP A 65 -2.85 4.65 13.82
N ILE A 66 -3.78 5.42 14.40
CA ILE A 66 -5.22 5.31 14.12
C ILE A 66 -5.47 5.72 12.66
N PRO A 67 -6.27 4.95 11.91
CA PRO A 67 -6.70 5.30 10.56
C PRO A 67 -7.29 6.71 10.49
N ASP A 68 -6.63 7.56 9.71
CA ASP A 68 -7.18 8.87 9.32
C ASP A 68 -8.20 8.64 8.20
N ALA A 69 -9.47 8.56 8.58
CA ALA A 69 -10.57 8.30 7.66
C ALA A 69 -10.69 9.39 6.57
N GLU A 70 -10.37 10.65 6.89
CA GLU A 70 -10.40 11.75 5.91
C GLU A 70 -9.30 11.56 4.86
N ARG A 71 -8.10 11.14 5.29
CA ARG A 71 -7.01 10.80 4.36
C ARG A 71 -7.40 9.65 3.43
N GLU A 72 -8.00 8.60 3.97
CA GLU A 72 -8.40 7.43 3.20
C GLU A 72 -9.49 7.75 2.19
N GLU A 73 -10.56 8.43 2.63
CA GLU A 73 -11.65 8.88 1.77
C GLU A 73 -11.11 9.76 0.65
N TYR A 74 -10.24 10.73 0.97
CA TYR A 74 -9.63 11.57 -0.06
C TYR A 74 -8.76 10.79 -1.05
N LEU A 75 -7.96 9.82 -0.59
CA LEU A 75 -7.12 9.03 -1.49
C LEU A 75 -7.95 8.09 -2.38
N GLU A 76 -9.02 7.53 -1.85
CA GLU A 76 -9.96 6.70 -2.61
C GLU A 76 -10.76 7.53 -3.61
N ASP A 77 -11.37 8.64 -3.17
CA ASP A 77 -12.19 9.50 -4.04
C ASP A 77 -11.35 10.19 -5.10
N CYS A 78 -10.24 10.84 -4.72
CA CYS A 78 -9.43 11.65 -5.63
C CYS A 78 -8.55 10.85 -6.57
N TYR A 79 -8.10 9.67 -6.16
CA TYR A 79 -7.09 8.91 -6.89
C TYR A 79 -7.46 7.45 -7.12
N GLY A 80 -8.61 6.97 -6.62
CA GLY A 80 -8.97 5.54 -6.68
C GLY A 80 -8.11 4.67 -5.78
N ILE A 81 -7.33 5.27 -4.87
CA ILE A 81 -6.35 4.56 -4.07
C ILE A 81 -7.00 3.97 -2.84
N ARG A 82 -7.00 2.64 -2.75
CA ARG A 82 -7.30 1.94 -1.50
C ARG A 82 -6.04 1.59 -0.76
N ILE A 83 -6.15 1.66 0.56
CA ILE A 83 -5.09 1.32 1.50
C ILE A 83 -5.49 0.03 2.21
N ILE A 84 -4.59 -0.95 2.22
CA ILE A 84 -4.67 -2.09 3.12
C ILE A 84 -3.53 -2.00 4.13
N ARG A 85 -3.81 -2.39 5.37
CA ARG A 85 -2.86 -2.26 6.49
C ARG A 85 -2.62 -3.59 7.16
N PHE A 86 -1.36 -3.83 7.49
CA PHE A 86 -0.93 -5.01 8.24
C PHE A 86 -0.24 -4.59 9.54
N GLY A 87 -0.46 -5.38 10.59
CA GLY A 87 0.24 -5.17 11.85
C GLY A 87 1.74 -5.44 11.68
N ARG A 88 2.60 -4.64 12.30
CA ARG A 88 4.06 -4.91 12.23
C ARG A 88 4.41 -6.31 12.74
N GLN A 89 3.72 -6.82 13.76
CA GLN A 89 3.91 -8.20 14.25
C GLN A 89 3.34 -9.23 13.28
N GLU A 90 2.14 -8.99 12.75
CA GLU A 90 1.51 -9.85 11.73
C GLU A 90 2.43 -10.11 10.52
N VAL A 91 3.11 -9.09 10.01
CA VAL A 91 4.06 -9.25 8.89
C VAL A 91 5.27 -10.12 9.24
N LEU A 92 5.71 -10.09 10.49
CA LEU A 92 6.87 -10.86 10.95
C LEU A 92 6.47 -12.30 11.29
N ASP A 93 5.34 -12.48 11.97
CA ASP A 93 4.88 -13.75 12.51
C ASP A 93 4.11 -14.60 11.48
N GLU A 94 3.31 -13.95 10.62
CA GLU A 94 2.45 -14.61 9.63
C GLU A 94 2.69 -14.11 8.18
N PRO A 95 3.94 -14.12 7.68
CA PRO A 95 4.30 -13.55 6.38
C PRO A 95 3.53 -14.15 5.20
N SER A 96 3.17 -15.44 5.27
CA SER A 96 2.38 -16.11 4.23
C SER A 96 0.93 -15.65 4.21
N HIS A 97 0.34 -15.33 5.38
CA HIS A 97 -1.02 -14.79 5.44
C HIS A 97 -1.07 -13.42 4.75
N VAL A 98 -0.14 -12.54 5.14
CA VAL A 98 0.01 -11.20 4.57
C VAL A 98 0.19 -11.26 3.05
N GLN A 99 1.11 -12.10 2.56
CA GLN A 99 1.34 -12.24 1.12
C GLN A 99 0.08 -12.72 0.36
N ASN A 100 -0.65 -13.69 0.91
CA ASN A 100 -1.88 -14.19 0.30
C ASN A 100 -2.98 -13.13 0.26
N GLU A 101 -3.13 -12.33 1.32
CA GLU A 101 -4.12 -11.26 1.35
C GLU A 101 -3.76 -10.14 0.36
N ILE A 102 -2.49 -9.76 0.25
CA ILE A 102 -2.04 -8.78 -0.77
C ILE A 102 -2.38 -9.29 -2.18
N VAL A 103 -2.10 -10.58 -2.48
CA VAL A 103 -2.43 -11.18 -3.76
C VAL A 103 -3.94 -11.13 -4.03
N ARG A 104 -4.75 -11.48 -3.04
CA ARG A 104 -6.21 -11.46 -3.15
C ARG A 104 -6.75 -10.05 -3.43
N GLN A 105 -6.22 -9.03 -2.76
CA GLN A 105 -6.59 -7.63 -2.96
C GLN A 105 -6.20 -7.14 -4.35
N VAL A 106 -5.00 -7.50 -4.82
CA VAL A 106 -4.56 -7.22 -6.20
C VAL A 106 -5.48 -7.87 -7.22
N GLU A 107 -5.79 -9.16 -7.07
CA GLU A 107 -6.70 -9.87 -7.97
C GLU A 107 -8.09 -9.23 -8.00
N GLY A 108 -8.67 -8.95 -6.83
CA GLY A 108 -9.98 -8.29 -6.75
C GLY A 108 -10.03 -6.97 -7.50
N ARG A 109 -8.90 -6.26 -7.60
CA ARG A 109 -8.80 -4.97 -8.30
C ARG A 109 -8.43 -5.08 -9.76
N MET A 110 -7.78 -6.16 -10.19
CA MET A 110 -7.59 -6.44 -11.63
C MET A 110 -8.92 -6.68 -12.35
N PHE A 111 -9.98 -7.08 -11.64
CA PHE A 111 -11.28 -7.42 -12.21
C PHE A 111 -12.39 -6.37 -11.92
N CYS A 112 -12.07 -5.24 -11.28
CA CYS A 112 -13.04 -4.16 -11.02
C CYS A 112 -12.90 -3.04 -12.06
N GLU A 113 -13.87 -2.93 -12.96
CA GLU A 113 -13.98 -1.88 -14.00
C GLU A 113 -14.56 -0.55 -13.47
N GLU A 114 -14.06 -0.01 -12.36
CA GLU A 114 -14.46 1.34 -11.95
C GLU A 114 -13.35 2.34 -12.28
N GLU A 115 -13.53 3.06 -13.39
CA GLU A 115 -12.67 4.19 -13.71
C GLU A 115 -12.76 5.25 -12.59
N PRO A 116 -11.63 5.84 -12.16
CA PRO A 116 -11.65 6.91 -11.17
C PRO A 116 -12.52 8.06 -11.69
N LYS A 117 -13.54 8.45 -10.91
CA LYS A 117 -14.47 9.51 -11.30
C LYS A 117 -13.69 10.80 -11.57
N PRO A 118 -13.86 11.44 -12.74
CA PRO A 118 -13.16 12.68 -13.03
C PRO A 118 -13.55 13.73 -11.99
N HIS A 119 -12.54 14.27 -11.31
CA HIS A 119 -12.69 15.41 -10.43
C HIS A 119 -13.05 16.63 -11.28
N SER A 120 -14.27 17.15 -11.09
CA SER A 120 -14.74 18.40 -11.69
C SER A 120 -14.19 19.62 -10.96
#